data_AF-T1GWI6-F1
#
_entry.id   AF-T1GWI6-F1
#
_cell.length_a   1.000
_cell.length_b   1.000
_cell.length_c   1.000
_cell.angle_alpha   90.00
_cell.angle_beta   90.00
_cell.angle_gamma   90.00
#
_symmetry.space_group_name_H-M   'P 1'
#
loop_
_entity.id
_entity.type
_entity.pdbx_description
1 polymer ?
#
loop_
_entity_poly.entity_id
_entity_poly.type
_entity_poly.pdbx_seq_one_letter_code
_entity_poly.pdbx_strand_id
1 'polypeptide(L)'
;MSGNYHHNKYNQRCSGGDGHEVEEQHRNGYGMEMPPRPMDQVAIPAMCFFCFDVLYCELNKLDMPIDPSFTNDAYPLFVTWKIGRDKRLRGCIGTFSAMHLREGIC
;
A
#
# COMPACT_ATOMS: atom_id res chain seq x y z
N MET A 1 6.00 -35.77 -0.46
CA MET A 1 5.51 -35.25 -1.76
C MET A 1 4.95 -33.87 -1.46
N SER A 2 5.80 -32.84 -1.56
CA SER A 2 5.76 -31.86 -2.66
C SER A 2 4.54 -30.92 -2.52
N GLY A 3 4.68 -29.60 -2.33
CA GLY A 3 5.85 -28.77 -2.47
C GLY A 3 5.65 -27.34 -1.96
N ASN A 4 6.76 -26.62 -2.02
CA ASN A 4 6.93 -25.21 -1.69
C ASN A 4 6.04 -24.32 -2.57
N TYR A 5 5.03 -23.66 -1.98
CA TYR A 5 4.37 -22.53 -2.64
C TYR A 5 5.25 -21.29 -2.51
N HIS A 6 6.13 -21.14 -3.51
CA HIS A 6 6.84 -19.91 -3.84
C HIS A 6 5.84 -18.76 -4.03
N HIS A 7 6.05 -17.63 -3.34
CA HIS A 7 5.98 -16.33 -4.03
C HIS A 7 6.85 -15.26 -3.37
N ASN A 8 8.16 -15.45 -3.48
CA ASN A 8 9.13 -14.37 -3.37
C ASN A 8 9.12 -13.58 -4.69
N LYS A 9 8.24 -12.57 -4.86
CA LYS A 9 8.22 -11.69 -6.05
C LYS A 9 7.62 -10.30 -5.86
N TYR A 10 7.55 -9.76 -4.64
CA TYR A 10 7.02 -8.41 -4.43
C TYR A 10 8.02 -7.27 -4.65
N ASN A 11 9.29 -7.55 -5.03
CA ASN A 11 10.36 -6.54 -4.95
C ASN A 11 11.13 -6.25 -6.25
N GLN A 12 10.53 -6.39 -7.43
CA GLN A 12 11.32 -6.33 -8.67
C GLN A 12 10.74 -5.54 -9.84
N ARG A 13 10.17 -4.34 -9.59
CA ARG A 13 9.87 -3.45 -10.73
C ARG A 13 9.80 -1.95 -10.45
N CYS A 14 10.81 -1.37 -9.81
CA CYS A 14 11.09 0.06 -9.93
C CYS A 14 12.61 0.28 -9.92
N SER A 15 13.25 0.27 -11.08
CA SER A 15 14.67 0.65 -11.25
C SER A 15 14.83 1.48 -12.51
N GLY A 16 15.56 2.60 -12.36
CA GLY A 16 15.89 3.60 -13.37
C GLY A 16 15.67 4.99 -12.77
N GLY A 17 16.64 5.86 -12.55
CA GLY A 17 18.03 5.97 -12.99
C GLY A 17 18.34 7.46 -13.16
N ASP A 18 19.60 7.83 -12.93
CA ASP A 18 20.27 9.11 -13.26
C ASP A 18 20.31 10.22 -12.20
N GLY A 19 21.52 10.40 -11.66
CA GLY A 19 21.92 11.57 -10.88
C GLY A 19 22.46 12.68 -11.78
N HIS A 20 22.40 13.92 -11.29
CA HIS A 20 23.15 15.06 -11.79
C HIS A 20 23.52 15.99 -10.61
N GLU A 21 24.83 16.13 -10.45
CA GLU A 21 25.66 17.30 -10.13
C GLU A 21 25.24 18.36 -9.09
N VAL A 22 26.24 18.64 -8.24
CA VAL A 22 26.26 19.61 -7.14
C VAL A 22 26.70 20.97 -7.70
N GLU A 23 25.86 21.99 -7.63
CA GLU A 23 26.29 23.39 -7.77
C GLU A 23 25.89 24.19 -6.52
N GLU A 24 26.90 24.53 -5.74
CA GLU A 24 26.81 25.29 -4.50
C GLU A 24 27.07 26.78 -4.83
N GLN A 25 26.03 27.60 -4.93
CA GLN A 25 26.19 29.05 -5.16
C GLN A 25 25.23 29.90 -4.31
N HIS A 26 25.84 30.54 -3.31
CA HIS A 26 25.56 31.85 -2.72
C HIS A 26 24.19 32.18 -2.07
N ARG A 27 24.34 32.64 -0.82
CA ARG A 27 23.40 33.35 0.06
C ARG A 27 22.31 34.14 -0.66
N ASN A 28 21.08 33.99 -0.19
CA ASN A 28 20.25 35.09 0.30
C ASN A 28 19.15 34.53 1.24
N GLY A 29 18.93 35.23 2.36
CA GLY A 29 17.96 34.86 3.37
C GLY A 29 16.54 35.29 2.98
N TYR A 30 15.70 34.30 2.73
CA TYR A 30 14.25 34.39 2.69
C TYR A 30 13.72 33.11 3.35
N GLY A 31 12.72 33.24 4.22
CA GLY A 31 12.21 32.15 5.03
C GLY A 31 11.93 30.90 4.18
N MET A 32 12.62 29.81 4.51
CA MET A 32 12.39 28.51 3.91
C MET A 32 11.03 28.02 4.42
N GLU A 33 9.95 28.32 3.71
CA GLU A 33 8.80 27.44 3.73
C GLU A 33 9.32 26.06 3.33
N MET A 34 9.35 25.15 4.29
CA MET A 34 9.76 23.78 4.04
C MET A 34 8.92 23.24 2.88
N PRO A 35 9.54 22.60 1.88
CA PRO A 35 8.75 21.90 0.86
C PRO A 35 7.79 20.98 1.60
N PRO A 36 6.50 20.92 1.20
CA PRO A 36 5.56 19.99 1.82
C PRO A 36 6.23 18.63 1.78
N ARG A 37 6.42 18.03 2.96
CA ARG A 37 6.99 16.68 3.06
C ARG A 37 6.27 15.84 2.02
N PRO A 38 6.98 15.12 1.13
CA PRO A 38 6.32 14.21 0.21
C PRO A 38 5.36 13.40 1.05
N MET A 39 4.06 13.55 0.79
CA MET A 39 3.02 12.95 1.61
C MET A 39 3.35 11.48 1.66
N ASP A 40 3.80 10.99 2.82
CA ASP A 40 4.17 9.59 2.99
C ASP A 40 2.97 8.78 2.54
N GLN A 41 3.10 8.09 1.41
CA GLN A 41 2.00 7.38 0.80
C GLN A 41 1.66 6.20 1.73
N VAL A 42 0.69 6.40 2.61
CA VAL A 42 0.26 5.39 3.59
C VAL A 42 -0.27 4.15 2.88
N ALA A 43 -1.06 4.35 1.82
CA ALA A 43 -1.64 3.26 1.04
C ALA A 43 -0.58 2.61 0.13
N ILE A 44 -0.10 1.43 0.52
CA ILE A 44 0.89 0.65 -0.22
C ILE A 44 0.27 -0.61 -0.85
N PRO A 45 0.83 -1.13 -1.97
CA PRO A 45 0.30 -2.34 -2.62
C PRO A 45 0.17 -3.56 -1.71
N ALA A 46 1.06 -3.71 -0.71
CA ALA A 46 1.00 -4.79 0.27
C ALA A 46 -0.34 -4.87 1.01
N MET A 47 -0.99 -3.73 1.27
CA MET A 47 -2.32 -3.67 1.88
C MET A 47 -3.40 -4.30 0.98
N CYS A 48 -3.32 -4.10 -0.34
CA CYS A 48 -4.25 -4.68 -1.29
C CYS A 48 -4.09 -6.20 -1.42
N PHE A 49 -2.84 -6.71 -1.38
CA PHE A 49 -2.59 -8.15 -1.41
C PHE A 49 -3.14 -8.82 -0.15
N PHE A 50 -2.85 -8.24 1.02
CA PHE A 50 -3.41 -8.74 2.28
C PHE A 50 -4.95 -8.75 2.28
N CYS A 51 -5.59 -7.65 1.83
CA CYS A 51 -7.05 -7.59 1.68
C CYS A 51 -7.60 -8.73 0.82
N PHE A 52 -6.92 -9.03 -0.29
CA PHE A 52 -7.34 -10.11 -1.18
C PHE A 52 -7.13 -11.49 -0.55
N ASP A 53 -6.01 -11.70 0.14
CA ASP A 53 -5.70 -12.95 0.83
C ASP A 53 -6.74 -13.26 1.92
N VAL A 54 -7.13 -12.25 2.71
CA VAL A 54 -8.23 -12.36 3.68
C VAL A 54 -9.52 -12.79 3.01
N LEU A 55 -9.96 -12.06 1.97
CA LEU A 55 -11.19 -12.38 1.23
C LEU A 55 -11.16 -13.81 0.66
N TYR A 56 -10.00 -14.23 0.16
CA TYR A 56 -9.80 -15.56 -0.39
C TYR A 56 -9.87 -16.64 0.69
N CYS A 57 -9.20 -16.44 1.83
CA CYS A 57 -9.22 -17.38 2.95
C CYS A 57 -10.63 -17.53 3.52
N GLU A 58 -11.33 -16.43 3.76
CA GLU A 58 -12.71 -16.43 4.27
C GLU A 58 -13.67 -17.17 3.32
N LEU A 59 -13.59 -16.90 2.01
CA LEU A 59 -14.47 -17.53 1.03
C LEU A 59 -14.19 -19.04 0.87
N ASN A 60 -12.93 -19.46 1.00
CA ASN A 60 -12.52 -20.85 0.83
C ASN A 60 -12.39 -21.62 2.15
N LYS A 61 -12.70 -20.98 3.28
CA LYS A 61 -12.58 -21.57 4.64
C LYS A 61 -11.18 -22.08 4.95
N LEU A 62 -10.16 -21.30 4.57
CA LEU A 62 -8.77 -21.55 4.90
C LEU A 62 -8.36 -20.79 6.16
N ASP A 63 -7.23 -21.16 6.75
CA ASP A 63 -6.64 -20.41 7.86
C ASP A 63 -6.27 -18.98 7.44
N MET A 64 -6.41 -18.04 8.38
CA MET A 64 -6.13 -16.62 8.13
C MET A 64 -4.66 -16.38 7.76
N PRO A 65 -4.38 -15.38 6.89
CA PRO A 65 -3.01 -15.01 6.54
C PRO A 65 -2.22 -14.52 7.75
N ILE A 66 -0.89 -14.69 7.69
CA ILE A 66 0.05 -14.19 8.71
C ILE A 66 -0.04 -12.67 8.80
N ASP A 67 0.18 -12.15 10.00
CA ASP A 67 0.18 -10.72 10.29
C ASP A 67 1.00 -9.90 9.27
N PRO A 68 0.43 -8.82 8.70
CA PRO A 68 1.13 -8.02 7.73
C PRO A 68 2.26 -7.19 8.35
N SER A 69 3.27 -6.86 7.54
CA SER A 69 4.44 -6.05 7.96
C SER A 69 4.21 -4.53 7.89
N PHE A 70 3.04 -4.06 7.44
CA PHE A 70 2.71 -2.64 7.37
C PHE A 70 2.23 -2.06 8.70
N THR A 71 2.22 -0.73 8.85
CA THR A 71 1.77 -0.05 10.07
C THR A 71 0.34 -0.44 10.44
N ASN A 72 0.00 -0.40 11.73
CA ASN A 72 -1.37 -0.62 12.20
C ASN A 72 -2.09 0.68 12.59
N ASP A 73 -1.57 1.86 12.23
CA ASP A 73 -2.20 3.12 12.65
C ASP A 73 -3.65 3.23 12.13
N ALA A 74 -4.46 4.06 12.78
CA ALA A 74 -5.86 4.19 12.44
C ALA A 74 -6.11 5.26 11.37
N TYR A 75 -6.86 4.92 10.33
CA TYR A 75 -7.21 5.83 9.22
C TYR A 75 -8.67 5.65 8.78
N PRO A 76 -9.29 6.66 8.16
CA PRO A 76 -10.43 6.45 7.29
C PRO A 76 -10.06 5.46 6.17
N LEU A 77 -10.91 4.47 5.92
CA LEU A 77 -10.59 3.30 5.12
C LEU A 77 -11.65 3.06 4.06
N PHE A 78 -11.22 2.87 2.81
CA PHE A 78 -12.09 2.52 1.68
C PHE A 78 -11.42 1.46 0.81
N VAL A 79 -12.06 0.30 0.68
CA VAL A 79 -11.64 -0.78 -0.21
C VAL A 79 -12.55 -0.79 -1.42
N THR A 80 -11.96 -0.67 -2.62
CA THR A 80 -12.68 -0.67 -3.89
C THR A 80 -12.33 -1.89 -4.72
N TRP A 81 -13.33 -2.69 -5.08
CA TRP A 81 -13.18 -3.82 -5.99
C TRP A 81 -13.54 -3.39 -7.41
N LYS A 82 -12.62 -3.57 -8.36
CA LYS A 82 -12.87 -3.43 -9.81
C LYS A 82 -12.62 -4.75 -10.54
N ILE A 83 -13.39 -5.04 -11.59
CA ILE A 83 -13.28 -6.28 -12.38
C ILE A 83 -13.04 -5.94 -13.86
N GLY A 84 -12.31 -6.80 -14.56
CA GLY A 84 -12.15 -6.74 -16.02
C GLY A 84 -11.12 -5.71 -16.50
N ARG A 85 -10.85 -5.72 -17.81
CA ARG A 85 -9.94 -4.76 -18.46
C ARG A 85 -10.47 -3.33 -18.41
N ASP A 86 -11.79 -3.20 -18.42
CA ASP A 86 -12.55 -1.96 -18.26
C ASP A 86 -12.52 -1.42 -16.82
N LYS A 87 -11.96 -2.17 -15.86
CA LYS A 87 -11.89 -1.82 -14.43
C LYS A 87 -13.25 -1.40 -13.88
N ARG A 88 -14.30 -2.12 -14.28
CA ARG A 88 -15.68 -1.81 -13.87
C ARG A 88 -15.82 -1.97 -12.36
N LEU A 89 -16.39 -0.94 -11.72
CA LEU A 89 -16.63 -0.94 -10.28
C LEU A 89 -17.58 -2.09 -9.91
N ARG A 90 -17.14 -2.95 -9.00
CA ARG A 90 -17.95 -4.04 -8.46
C ARG A 90 -18.52 -3.70 -7.08
N GLY A 91 -17.75 -2.95 -6.29
CA GLY A 91 -18.16 -2.52 -4.97
C GLY A 91 -17.11 -1.60 -4.35
N CYS A 92 -17.56 -0.79 -3.40
CA CYS A 92 -16.73 0.00 -2.51
C CYS A 92 -17.31 -0.14 -1.10
N ILE A 93 -16.47 -0.49 -0.14
CA ILE A 93 -16.83 -0.59 1.27
C ILE A 93 -15.83 0.27 2.04
N GLY A 94 -16.31 1.03 3.01
CA GLY A 94 -15.44 1.89 3.79
C GLY A 94 -16.15 2.68 4.87
N THR A 95 -15.35 3.39 5.65
CA THR A 95 -15.80 4.26 6.74
C THR A 95 -14.93 5.50 6.84
N PHE A 96 -15.54 6.62 7.23
CA PHE A 96 -14.82 7.85 7.56
C PHE A 96 -14.25 7.84 8.99
N SER A 97 -14.72 6.93 9.84
CA SER A 97 -14.15 6.74 11.17
C SER A 97 -12.74 6.16 11.06
N ALA A 98 -11.82 6.65 11.90
CA ALA A 98 -10.48 6.08 11.97
C ALA A 98 -10.57 4.65 12.51
N MET A 99 -10.08 3.70 11.72
CA MET A 99 -10.04 2.28 12.04
C MET A 99 -8.62 1.76 11.81
N HIS A 100 -8.14 0.87 12.68
CA HIS A 100 -6.80 0.31 12.55
C HIS A 100 -6.71 -0.48 11.24
N LEU A 101 -5.62 -0.30 10.49
CA LEU A 101 -5.47 -0.89 9.16
C LEU A 101 -5.66 -2.41 9.15
N ARG A 102 -5.23 -3.12 10.19
CA ARG A 102 -5.45 -4.57 10.27
C ARG A 102 -6.91 -4.92 10.46
N GLU A 103 -7.63 -4.19 11.31
CA GLU A 103 -9.05 -4.46 11.56
C GLU A 103 -9.94 -4.11 10.37
N GLY A 104 -9.63 -3.02 9.65
CA GLY A 104 -10.46 -2.57 8.54
C GLY A 104 -10.13 -3.14 7.17
N ILE A 105 -9.06 -3.92 7.06
CA ILE A 105 -8.65 -4.62 5.82
C ILE A 105 -8.83 -6.13 5.94
N CYS A 106 -8.90 -6.67 7.17
CA CYS A 106 -9.44 -7.99 7.49
C CYS A 106 -10.98 -8.00 7.35
#